data_AF-A0A662S022-F1
#
_entry.id   AF-A0A662S022-F1
#
_cell.length_a   1.000
_cell.length_b   1.000
_cell.length_c   1.000
_cell.angle_alpha   90.00
_cell.angle_beta   90.00
_cell.angle_gamma   90.00
#
_symmetry.space_group_name_H-M   'P 1'
#
loop_
_entity.id
_entity.type
_entity.pdbx_description
1 polymer ?
#
loop_
_entity_poly.entity_id
_entity_poly.type
_entity_poly.pdbx_seq_one_letter_code
_entity_poly.pdbx_strand_id
1 'polypeptide(L)' 'MLENKKEMFYPNCEKTEEGTWVCQPVLVKGDIKIESEEPIVLKPKGDNFEIIKGRGAPEELLDRLAKHFERRKI' A
#
# COMPACT_ATOMS: atom_id res chain seq x y z
N MET A 1 -16.82 -4.69 26.59
CA MET A 1 -16.80 -5.04 25.16
C MET A 1 -15.74 -4.13 24.54
N LEU A 2 -14.52 -4.64 24.29
CA LEU A 2 -13.49 -3.83 23.63
C LEU A 2 -13.96 -3.62 22.20
N GLU A 3 -14.38 -2.40 21.89
CA GLU A 3 -14.56 -1.96 20.52
C GLU A 3 -13.29 -2.32 19.75
N ASN A 4 -13.44 -3.17 18.73
CA ASN A 4 -12.39 -3.43 17.75
C ASN A 4 -11.98 -2.08 17.17
N LYS A 5 -10.92 -1.46 17.72
CA LYS A 5 -10.27 -0.28 17.14
C LYS A 5 -9.81 -0.72 15.75
N LYS A 6 -10.62 -0.43 14.74
CA LYS A 6 -10.42 -0.84 13.36
C LYS A 6 -9.00 -0.44 12.98
N GLU A 7 -8.14 -1.43 12.75
CA GLU A 7 -6.85 -1.21 12.12
C GLU A 7 -7.14 -0.72 10.71
N MET A 8 -7.02 0.59 10.52
CA MET A 8 -7.29 1.23 9.24
C MET A 8 -5.97 1.36 8.51
N PHE A 9 -5.84 0.53 7.49
CA PHE A 9 -4.75 0.60 6.54
C PHE A 9 -5.10 1.62 5.46
N TYR A 10 -4.33 2.69 5.39
CA TYR A 10 -4.41 3.66 4.30
C TYR A 10 -3.20 3.45 3.38
N PRO A 11 -3.38 2.76 2.24
CA PRO A 11 -2.41 2.82 1.17
C PRO A 11 -2.57 4.19 0.51
N ASN A 12 -1.73 5.16 0.87
CA ASN A 12 -1.72 6.43 0.17
C ASN A 12 -0.96 6.24 -1.15
N CYS A 13 -1.68 5.79 -2.18
CA CYS A 13 -1.12 5.49 -3.50
C CYS A 13 -1.29 6.69 -4.43
N GLU A 14 -0.18 7.33 -4.75
CA GLU A 14 -0.10 8.38 -5.76
C GLU A 14 0.46 7.81 -7.07
N LYS A 15 -0.26 7.99 -8.17
CA LYS A 15 0.22 7.62 -9.50
C LYS A 15 1.09 8.76 -10.02
N THR A 16 2.36 8.49 -10.27
CA THR A 16 3.27 9.42 -10.93
C THR A 16 3.00 9.48 -12.43
N GLU A 17 3.52 10.54 -13.07
CA GLU A 17 3.33 10.81 -14.50
C GLU A 17 3.88 9.69 -15.41
N GLU A 18 4.86 8.91 -14.94
CA GLU A 18 5.41 7.73 -15.63
C GLU A 18 4.53 6.47 -15.52
N GLY A 19 3.37 6.57 -14.86
CA GLY A 19 2.48 5.44 -14.58
C GLY A 19 2.92 4.59 -13.39
N THR A 20 3.98 4.98 -12.69
CA THR A 20 4.45 4.31 -11.47
C THR A 20 3.56 4.72 -10.30
N TRP A 21 3.24 3.79 -9.41
CA TRP A 21 2.42 4.02 -8.24
C TRP A 21 3.28 4.05 -6.98
N VAL A 22 3.28 5.18 -6.29
CA VAL A 22 3.99 5.35 -5.02
C VAL A 22 2.95 5.24 -3.91
N CYS A 23 2.94 4.11 -3.24
CA CYS A 23 2.06 3.80 -2.12
C CYS A 23 2.80 3.96 -0.80
N GLN A 24 2.41 4.96 -0.01
CA GLN A 24 2.90 5.11 1.35
C GLN A 24 1.94 4.39 2.30
N PRO A 25 2.35 3.24 2.86
CA PRO A 25 1.53 2.53 3.83
C PRO A 25 1.48 3.29 5.15
N VAL A 26 0.27 3.65 5.57
CA VAL A 26 0.01 4.19 6.90
C VAL A 26 -0.89 3.22 7.65
N LEU A 27 -0.35 2.61 8.69
CA LEU A 27 -1.09 1.75 9.60
C LEU A 27 -1.60 2.60 10.76
N VAL A 28 -2.91 2.81 10.83
CA VAL A 28 -3.53 3.54 11.93
C VAL A 28 -4.10 2.55 12.92
N LYS A 29 -3.52 2.50 14.13
CA LYS A 29 -3.95 1.64 15.24
C LYS A 29 -4.43 2.50 16.40
N GLY A 30 -5.72 2.85 16.37
CA GLY A 30 -6.30 3.83 17.30
C GLY A 30 -5.76 5.22 17.04
N ASP A 31 -5.04 5.79 18.01
CA ASP A 31 -4.40 7.11 17.94
C ASP A 31 -2.96 7.06 17.40
N ILE A 32 -2.42 5.85 17.21
CA ILE A 32 -1.05 5.66 16.72
C ILE A 32 -1.09 5.53 15.20
N LYS A 33 -0.41 6.44 14.50
CA LYS A 33 -0.12 6.33 13.06
C LYS A 33 1.29 5.80 12.89
N ILE A 34 1.40 4.62 12.30
CA ILE A 34 2.68 4.01 11.94
C ILE A 34 2.82 4.19 10.43
N GLU A 35 3.58 5.19 10.04
CA GLU A 35 3.99 5.41 8.66
C GLU A 35 5.22 4.53 8.41
N SER A 36 5.23 3.72 7.35
CA SER A 36 6.48 3.04 7.00
C SER A 36 7.52 4.07 6.57
N GLU A 37 8.74 3.85 7.02
CA GLU A 37 9.90 4.69 6.70
C GLU A 37 10.20 4.68 5.19
N GLU A 38 9.85 3.58 4.51
CA GLU A 38 9.99 3.45 3.07
C GLU A 38 8.62 3.41 2.36
N PRO A 39 8.39 4.29 1.36
CA PRO A 39 7.24 4.16 0.49
C PRO A 39 7.40 2.95 -0.45
N ILE A 40 6.29 2.29 -0.71
CA ILE A 40 6.21 1.18 -1.64
C ILE A 40 6.06 1.75 -3.04
N VAL A 41 7.00 1.46 -3.92
CA VAL A 41 6.94 1.90 -5.31
C VAL A 41 6.60 0.69 -6.17
N LEU A 42 5.45 0.78 -6.83
CA LEU A 42 4.87 -0.19 -7.74
C LEU A 42 5.03 0.32 -9.17
N LYS A 43 5.83 -0.35 -9.98
CA LYS A 43 5.98 0.00 -11.39
C LYS A 43 5.09 -0.90 -12.25
N PRO A 44 4.27 -0.35 -13.16
CA PRO A 44 3.54 -1.16 -14.10
C PRO A 44 4.53 -1.92 -14.99
N LYS A 45 4.30 -3.22 -15.15
CA LYS A 45 5.09 -4.16 -15.94
C LYS A 45 4.14 -5.02 -16.77
N GLY A 46 3.77 -4.52 -17.94
CA GLY A 46 2.71 -5.11 -18.75
C GLY A 46 1.35 -4.98 -18.06
N ASP A 47 0.60 -6.08 -17.97
CA ASP A 47 -0.68 -6.19 -17.25
C ASP A 47 -0.54 -6.33 -15.72
N ASN A 48 0.69 -6.30 -15.18
CA ASN A 48 0.97 -6.50 -13.76
C ASN A 48 1.70 -5.30 -13.15
N PHE A 49 1.85 -5.31 -11.83
CA PHE A 49 2.67 -4.34 -11.10
C PHE A 49 3.87 -5.05 -10.44
N GLU A 50 5.05 -4.47 -10.57
CA GLU A 50 6.28 -4.94 -9.92
C GLU A 50 6.66 -3.98 -8.79
N ILE A 51 6.84 -4.52 -7.58
CA ILE A 51 7.31 -3.75 -6.43
C ILE A 51 8.82 -3.52 -6.59
N ILE A 52 9.21 -2.31 -6.97
CA ILE A 52 10.61 -1.90 -7.12
C ILE A 52 11.19 -1.27 -5.85
N LYS A 53 10.35 -0.75 -4.95
CA LYS A 53 10.78 -0.20 -3.64
C LYS A 53 9.77 -0.59 -2.56
N GLY A 54 10.22 -0.80 -1.32
CA GLY A 54 9.34 -1.21 -0.21
C GLY A 54 9.24 -2.72 0.02
N ARG A 55 10.27 -3.51 -0.36
CA ARG A 55 10.38 -4.95 -0.02
C ARG A 55 10.45 -5.23 1.50
N GLY A 56 10.66 -4.20 2.33
CA GLY A 56 10.55 -4.30 3.78
C GLY A 56 9.14 -4.15 4.33
N ALA A 57 8.15 -3.86 3.48
CA ALA A 57 6.76 -3.78 3.90
C ALA A 57 6.21 -5.18 4.23
N PRO A 58 5.34 -5.29 5.25
CA PRO A 58 4.76 -6.57 5.64
C PRO A 58 3.99 -7.23 4.48
N GLU A 59 4.09 -8.54 4.34
CA GLU A 59 3.52 -9.29 3.21
C GLU A 59 2.00 -9.10 3.07
N GLU A 60 1.26 -9.02 4.18
CA GLU A 60 -0.19 -8.69 4.18
C GLU A 60 -0.49 -7.36 3.49
N LEU A 61 0.43 -6.42 3.58
CA LEU A 61 0.29 -5.08 3.04
C LEU A 61 0.51 -5.09 1.52
N LEU A 62 1.47 -5.88 1.06
CA LEU A 62 1.70 -6.15 -0.36
C LEU A 62 0.51 -6.90 -0.97
N ASP A 63 -0.04 -7.89 -0.28
CA ASP A 63 -1.23 -8.65 -0.72
C ASP A 63 -2.47 -7.75 -0.85
N ARG A 64 -2.71 -6.87 0.13
CA ARG A 64 -3.81 -5.89 0.07
C ARG A 64 -3.64 -4.87 -1.05
N LEU A 65 -2.42 -4.40 -1.28
CA LEU A 65 -2.10 -3.51 -2.39
C LEU A 65 -2.36 -4.20 -3.73
N ALA A 66 -1.81 -5.40 -3.93
CA ALA A 66 -2.02 -6.18 -5.14
C ALA A 66 -3.53 -6.39 -5.42
N LYS A 67 -4.31 -6.77 -4.41
CA LYS A 67 -5.78 -6.91 -4.53
C LYS A 67 -6.49 -5.60 -4.86
N HIS A 68 -6.03 -4.47 -4.33
CA HIS A 68 -6.60 -3.15 -4.64
C HIS A 68 -6.36 -2.78 -6.11
N PHE A 69 -5.16 -3.06 -6.62
CA PHE A 69 -4.77 -2.80 -8.00
C PHE A 69 -5.47 -3.74 -8.99
N GLU A 70 -5.53 -5.05 -8.71
CA GLU A 70 -6.28 -6.01 -9.53
C GLU A 70 -7.77 -5.64 -9.63
N ARG A 71 -8.40 -5.26 -8.53
CA ARG A 71 -9.83 -4.90 -8.52
C ARG A 71 -10.14 -3.64 -9.32
N ARG A 72 -9.22 -2.67 -9.36
CA ARG A 72 -9.45 -1.40 -10.06
C ARG A 72 -9.10 -1.44 -11.55
N LYS A 73 -8.52 -2.52 -12.09
CA LYS A 73 -8.10 -2.62 -13.51
C LYS A 73 -7.49 -1.30 -14.01
N ILE A 74 -6.48 -0.79 -13.30
CA ILE A 74 -5.75 0.43 -13.67
C ILE A 74 -4.49 0.09 -14.43
#